data_AF-A0A2G7GHN6-F1
#
_entry.id   AF-A0A2G7GHN6-F1
#
_cell.length_a   1.000
_cell.length_b   1.000
_cell.length_c   1.000
_cell.angle_alpha   90.00
_cell.angle_beta   90.00
_cell.angle_gamma   90.00
#
_symmetry.space_group_name_H-M   'P 1'
#
loop_
_entity.id
_entity.type
_entity.pdbx_description
1 polymer ?
#
loop_
_entity_poly.entity_id
_entity_poly.type
_entity_poly.pdbx_seq_one_letter_code
_entity_poly.pdbx_strand_id
1 'polypeptide(L)'
;MEKANTIRYADLFAALGSEPRLEIMRLLFAAYPQGMIVGDIQAKLQIPNSTLSHHLDKLRQEHLISSRKEKQYIWYSVNTKTIEDLLAFLFNSCTLSNPHSREDKLDPVQNPFTEAGLMFEGFLRSMESLFGNVFDRMVLPRGFERFSQKATQVIALAQEESRRLGHQYVGTEQLLLGLIGEGTGTAAQVLSAEGLNLENMRVEVEKHIGHGKGTPLDIPFTPRAKRVLELSVEQSQRLGNQYIGTEHLLLGILRERGGMAVRVLEHLGVNLHSIEQRILQLNKSH
;
A
#
# COMPACT_ATOMS: atom_id res chain seq x y z
N MET A 1 -10.87 2.16 34.46
CA MET A 1 -10.63 3.08 33.33
C MET A 1 -10.78 2.38 31.97
N GLU A 2 -10.54 1.06 31.88
CA GLU A 2 -10.59 0.27 30.64
C GLU A 2 -12.01 0.08 30.05
N LYS A 3 -13.05 -0.16 30.87
CA LYS A 3 -14.44 -0.33 30.40
C LYS A 3 -15.03 0.91 29.72
N ALA A 4 -14.64 2.11 30.13
CA ALA A 4 -15.15 3.36 29.55
C ALA A 4 -14.64 3.56 28.11
N ASN A 5 -13.46 3.04 27.79
CA ASN A 5 -12.90 3.12 26.45
C ASN A 5 -13.64 2.18 25.48
N THR A 6 -14.00 0.97 25.90
CA THR A 6 -14.70 0.01 25.02
C THR A 6 -16.10 0.48 24.61
N ILE A 7 -16.83 1.14 25.51
CA ILE A 7 -18.19 1.65 25.22
C ILE A 7 -18.14 2.71 24.12
N ARG A 8 -17.21 3.67 24.20
CA ARG A 8 -17.00 4.68 23.16
C ARG A 8 -16.76 4.04 21.77
N TYR A 9 -15.94 3.00 21.70
CA TYR A 9 -15.69 2.33 20.42
C TYR A 9 -16.90 1.54 19.92
N ALA A 10 -17.68 0.91 20.81
CA ALA A 10 -18.93 0.26 20.43
C ALA A 10 -19.92 1.27 19.81
N ASP A 11 -20.01 2.47 20.39
CA ASP A 11 -20.85 3.55 19.85
C ASP A 11 -20.35 4.04 18.48
N LEU A 12 -19.03 4.17 18.29
CA LEU A 12 -18.42 4.48 16.99
C LEU A 12 -18.72 3.40 15.93
N PHE A 13 -18.65 2.11 16.28
CA PHE A 13 -19.02 1.03 15.36
C PHE A 13 -20.51 1.04 15.05
N ALA A 14 -21.37 1.28 16.03
CA ALA A 14 -22.81 1.45 15.81
C ALA A 14 -23.12 2.68 14.94
N ALA A 15 -22.28 3.71 15.02
CA ALA A 15 -22.31 4.89 14.17
C ALA A 15 -21.99 4.56 12.71
N LEU A 16 -21.02 3.67 12.48
CA LEU A 16 -20.56 3.28 11.15
C LEU A 16 -21.36 2.13 10.54
N GLY A 17 -22.01 1.27 11.36
CA GLY A 17 -22.65 0.01 10.94
C GLY A 17 -23.94 0.16 10.13
N SER A 18 -24.04 1.17 9.27
CA SER A 18 -25.17 1.43 8.38
C SER A 18 -24.65 1.84 7.02
N GLU A 19 -25.20 1.22 5.98
CA GLU A 19 -24.79 1.40 4.58
C GLU A 19 -24.75 2.89 4.17
N PRO A 20 -25.80 3.71 4.34
CA PRO A 20 -25.73 5.14 4.02
C PRO A 20 -24.62 5.89 4.76
N ARG A 21 -24.34 5.55 6.03
CA ARG A 21 -23.30 6.21 6.82
C ARG A 21 -21.91 5.84 6.33
N LEU A 22 -21.68 4.61 5.90
CA LEU A 22 -20.43 4.19 5.25
C LEU A 22 -20.22 4.92 3.91
N GLU A 23 -21.28 5.06 3.11
CA GLU A 23 -21.19 5.77 1.84
C GLU A 23 -20.91 7.27 2.03
N ILE A 24 -21.55 7.90 3.02
CA ILE A 24 -21.23 9.28 3.43
C ILE A 24 -19.77 9.39 3.82
N MET A 25 -19.27 8.50 4.69
CA MET A 25 -17.87 8.51 5.10
C MET A 25 -16.94 8.35 3.91
N ARG A 26 -17.23 7.44 2.96
CA ARG A 26 -16.45 7.25 1.73
C ARG A 26 -16.38 8.52 0.88
N LEU A 27 -17.51 9.20 0.70
CA LEU A 27 -17.56 10.47 -0.05
C LEU A 27 -16.77 11.58 0.65
N LEU A 28 -16.88 11.68 1.98
CA LEU A 28 -16.19 12.70 2.75
C LEU A 28 -14.68 12.44 2.85
N PHE A 29 -14.26 11.19 2.88
CA PHE A 29 -12.85 10.82 2.74
C PHE A 29 -12.28 11.23 1.39
N ALA A 30 -13.02 10.98 0.31
CA ALA A 30 -12.61 11.38 -1.04
C ALA A 30 -12.53 12.91 -1.23
N ALA A 31 -13.24 13.68 -0.39
CA ALA A 31 -13.25 15.13 -0.41
C ALA A 31 -12.37 15.77 0.69
N TYR A 32 -11.68 14.98 1.50
CA TYR A 32 -10.79 15.50 2.54
C TYR A 32 -9.57 16.23 1.93
N PRO A 33 -9.05 17.32 2.55
CA PRO A 33 -9.46 17.95 3.82
C PRO A 33 -10.66 18.87 3.70
N GLN A 34 -11.02 19.27 2.48
CA GLN A 34 -11.98 20.35 2.27
C GLN A 34 -13.41 19.97 2.67
N GLY A 35 -13.76 18.69 2.56
CA GLY A 35 -15.10 18.19 2.83
C GLY A 35 -16.07 18.47 1.67
N MET A 36 -17.35 18.26 1.93
CA MET A 36 -18.41 18.36 0.92
C MET A 36 -19.63 19.06 1.50
N ILE A 37 -20.33 19.85 0.68
CA ILE A 37 -21.59 20.48 1.09
C ILE A 37 -22.72 19.44 1.13
N VAL A 38 -23.70 19.66 2.01
CA VAL A 38 -24.84 18.73 2.19
C VAL A 38 -25.59 18.44 0.88
N GLY A 39 -25.77 19.45 0.02
CA GLY A 39 -26.45 19.28 -1.27
C GLY A 39 -25.74 18.32 -2.22
N ASP A 40 -24.40 18.36 -2.25
CA ASP A 40 -23.60 17.47 -3.11
C ASP A 40 -23.61 16.04 -2.58
N ILE A 41 -23.58 15.86 -1.25
CA ILE A 41 -23.72 14.55 -0.61
C ILE A 41 -25.08 13.95 -0.97
N GLN A 42 -26.15 14.76 -0.86
CA GLN A 42 -27.50 14.34 -1.21
C GLN A 42 -27.61 13.93 -2.68
N ALA A 43 -27.07 14.74 -3.60
CA ALA A 43 -27.11 14.47 -5.03
C ALA A 43 -26.36 13.18 -5.41
N LYS A 44 -25.23 12.90 -4.75
CA LYS A 44 -24.42 11.71 -5.01
C LYS A 44 -25.05 10.42 -4.46
N LEU A 45 -25.66 10.48 -3.29
CA LEU A 45 -26.24 9.31 -2.63
C LEU A 45 -27.71 9.08 -3.00
N GLN A 46 -28.37 10.07 -3.62
CA GLN A 46 -29.79 10.02 -4.00
C GLN A 46 -30.74 9.71 -2.83
N ILE A 47 -30.38 10.10 -1.60
CA ILE A 47 -31.20 9.91 -0.40
C ILE A 47 -32.01 11.17 -0.03
N PRO A 48 -33.20 11.03 0.60
CA PRO A 48 -33.97 12.18 1.06
C PRO A 48 -33.23 13.05 2.08
N ASN A 49 -33.50 14.37 2.07
CA ASN A 49 -32.82 15.33 2.97
C ASN A 49 -33.03 15.07 4.45
N SER A 50 -34.24 14.67 4.85
CA SER A 50 -34.54 14.30 6.24
C SER A 50 -33.70 13.11 6.69
N THR A 51 -33.60 12.08 5.84
CA THR A 51 -32.79 10.87 6.08
C THR A 51 -31.30 11.19 6.12
N LEU A 52 -30.79 11.98 5.17
CA LEU A 52 -29.39 12.42 5.15
C LEU A 52 -29.03 13.21 6.41
N SER A 53 -29.89 14.15 6.81
CA SER A 53 -29.66 14.97 8.01
C SER A 53 -29.55 14.09 9.25
N HIS A 54 -30.43 13.09 9.38
CA HIS A 54 -30.37 12.12 10.47
C HIS A 54 -29.03 11.34 10.49
N HIS A 55 -28.55 10.87 9.34
CA HIS A 55 -27.27 10.16 9.24
C HIS A 55 -26.06 11.06 9.56
N LEU A 56 -26.04 12.28 9.02
CA LEU A 56 -24.99 13.27 9.28
C LEU A 56 -24.95 13.67 10.75
N ASP A 57 -26.11 13.86 11.38
CA ASP A 57 -26.18 14.17 12.80
C ASP A 57 -25.65 13.01 13.66
N LYS A 58 -26.00 11.77 13.33
CA LYS A 58 -25.46 10.62 14.07
C LYS A 58 -23.95 10.49 13.91
N LEU A 59 -23.41 10.66 12.70
CA LEU A 59 -21.96 10.65 12.47
C LEU A 59 -21.24 11.81 13.21
N ARG A 60 -21.88 12.98 13.29
CA ARG A 60 -21.36 14.16 13.97
C ARG A 60 -21.39 14.03 15.49
N GLN A 61 -22.46 13.47 16.06
CA GLN A 61 -22.57 13.18 17.50
C GLN A 61 -21.45 12.27 17.98
N GLU A 62 -21.06 11.30 17.14
CA GLU A 62 -19.98 10.36 17.42
C GLU A 62 -18.61 10.91 16.97
N HIS A 63 -18.54 12.19 16.61
CA HIS A 63 -17.33 12.89 16.22
C HIS A 63 -16.57 12.27 15.04
N LEU A 64 -17.21 11.45 14.20
CA LEU A 64 -16.62 10.88 12.98
C LEU A 64 -16.48 11.94 11.87
N ILE A 65 -17.39 12.92 11.87
CA ILE A 65 -17.39 14.06 10.96
C ILE A 65 -17.52 15.37 11.74
N SER A 66 -16.99 16.43 11.17
CA SER A 66 -17.19 17.81 11.61
C SER A 66 -18.01 18.57 10.59
N SER A 67 -18.75 19.58 11.06
CA SER A 67 -19.50 20.50 10.20
C SER A 67 -19.01 21.93 10.40
N ARG A 68 -18.84 22.67 9.30
CA ARG A 68 -18.59 24.12 9.35
C ARG A 68 -19.58 24.84 8.45
N LYS A 69 -20.01 26.04 8.86
CA LYS A 69 -20.85 26.90 8.04
C LYS A 69 -19.98 27.90 7.32
N GLU A 70 -20.10 27.95 5.99
CA GLU A 70 -19.38 28.89 5.15
C GLU A 70 -20.36 29.59 4.22
N LYS A 71 -20.53 30.90 4.42
CA LYS A 71 -21.58 31.71 3.78
C LYS A 71 -22.97 31.08 4.00
N GLN A 72 -23.60 30.59 2.94
CA GLN A 72 -24.93 29.97 2.95
C GLN A 72 -24.90 28.44 3.00
N TYR A 73 -23.72 27.82 2.95
CA TYR A 73 -23.58 26.36 2.86
C TYR A 73 -23.03 25.76 4.15
N ILE A 74 -23.45 24.54 4.44
CA ILE A 74 -22.89 23.71 5.52
C ILE A 74 -22.01 22.65 4.86
N TRP A 75 -20.73 22.70 5.21
CA TRP A 75 -19.71 21.75 4.78
C TRP A 75 -19.52 20.69 5.86
N TYR A 76 -19.40 19.44 5.43
CA TYR A 76 -19.02 18.33 6.28
C TYR A 76 -17.65 17.80 5.86
N SER A 77 -16.79 17.50 6.82
CA SER A 77 -15.47 16.89 6.60
C SER A 77 -15.24 15.77 7.60
N VAL A 78 -14.38 14.82 7.26
CA VAL A 78 -14.01 13.76 8.20
C VAL A 78 -13.18 14.33 9.35
N ASN A 79 -13.45 13.87 10.56
CA ASN A 79 -12.57 14.10 11.70
C ASN A 79 -11.53 12.99 11.79
N THR A 80 -10.32 13.29 11.34
CA THR A 80 -9.22 12.32 11.22
C THR A 80 -8.81 11.76 12.57
N LYS A 81 -8.86 12.58 13.63
CA LYS A 81 -8.45 12.19 14.99
C LYS A 81 -9.30 11.06 15.53
N THR A 82 -10.62 11.15 15.36
CA THR A 82 -11.55 10.11 15.83
C THR A 82 -11.32 8.80 15.09
N ILE A 83 -11.03 8.86 13.79
CA ILE A 83 -10.80 7.64 13.03
C ILE A 83 -9.41 7.07 13.33
N GLU A 84 -8.37 7.89 13.50
CA GLU A 84 -7.05 7.47 13.99
C GLU A 84 -7.18 6.68 15.31
N ASP A 85 -7.95 7.21 16.26
CA ASP A 85 -8.22 6.54 17.53
C ASP A 85 -8.93 5.19 17.32
N LEU A 86 -9.94 5.15 16.43
CA LEU A 86 -10.70 3.93 16.11
C LEU A 86 -9.81 2.85 15.46
N LEU A 87 -8.92 3.25 14.55
CA LEU A 87 -7.94 2.36 13.93
C LEU A 87 -6.96 1.81 14.94
N ALA A 88 -6.39 2.68 15.77
CA ALA A 88 -5.45 2.30 16.80
C ALA A 88 -6.07 1.27 17.76
N PHE A 89 -7.34 1.48 18.15
CA PHE A 89 -8.08 0.52 18.95
C PHE A 89 -8.16 -0.88 18.30
N LEU A 90 -8.40 -0.96 16.99
CA LEU A 90 -8.52 -2.24 16.28
C LEU A 90 -7.19 -2.97 16.10
N PHE A 91 -6.07 -2.26 15.94
CA PHE A 91 -4.76 -2.88 15.68
C PHE A 91 -3.89 -3.12 16.91
N ASN A 92 -4.22 -2.54 18.07
CA ASN A 92 -3.42 -2.69 19.29
C ASN A 92 -3.43 -4.13 19.89
N SER A 93 -4.24 -5.04 19.37
CA SER A 93 -4.26 -6.46 19.77
C SER A 93 -3.41 -7.37 18.86
N CYS A 94 -2.75 -6.82 17.81
CA CYS A 94 -1.91 -7.58 16.90
C CYS A 94 -0.46 -7.72 17.42
N THR A 95 -0.27 -8.38 18.56
CA THR A 95 1.02 -8.99 18.88
C THR A 95 0.96 -10.46 18.49
N LEU A 96 1.81 -10.85 17.54
CA LEU A 96 2.12 -12.26 17.33
C LEU A 96 2.60 -12.82 18.68
N SER A 97 1.83 -13.74 19.25
CA SER A 97 2.22 -14.53 20.40
C SER A 97 3.56 -15.20 20.11
N ASN A 98 4.63 -14.74 20.75
CA ASN A 98 5.78 -15.58 21.06
C ASN A 98 6.17 -15.35 22.52
N PRO A 99 5.94 -16.32 23.42
CA PRO A 99 6.14 -16.13 24.85
C PRO A 99 7.59 -16.45 25.20
N HIS A 100 8.52 -15.49 25.19
CA HIS A 100 9.73 -15.60 26.00
C HIS A 100 10.33 -14.23 26.38
N SER A 101 10.52 -14.08 27.69
CA SER A 101 11.42 -13.16 28.44
C SER A 101 11.00 -11.69 28.70
N ARG A 102 10.31 -11.54 29.84
CA ARG A 102 10.62 -10.72 31.04
C ARG A 102 10.84 -9.19 30.91
N GLU A 103 9.87 -8.48 31.50
CA GLU A 103 9.94 -7.30 32.40
C GLU A 103 11.21 -6.44 32.41
N ASP A 104 11.08 -5.17 32.01
CA ASP A 104 11.40 -4.06 32.92
C ASP A 104 10.73 -2.72 32.49
N LYS A 105 10.05 -2.10 33.47
CA LYS A 105 9.67 -0.68 33.69
C LYS A 105 8.96 0.16 32.61
N LEU A 106 7.77 0.63 33.00
CA LEU A 106 7.04 1.74 32.39
C LEU A 106 7.65 3.10 32.79
N ASP A 107 7.85 3.97 31.82
CA ASP A 107 8.03 5.43 31.96
C ASP A 107 7.05 6.16 31.01
N PRO A 108 6.67 7.43 31.30
CA PRO A 108 5.48 8.06 30.73
C PRO A 108 5.66 8.41 29.25
N VAL A 109 4.73 7.91 28.43
CA VAL A 109 4.70 8.11 26.98
C VAL A 109 4.58 9.60 26.65
N GLN A 110 5.69 10.21 26.25
CA GLN A 110 5.70 11.44 25.47
C GLN A 110 5.03 11.16 24.13
N ASN A 111 3.86 11.75 23.94
CA ASN A 111 3.05 11.62 22.72
C ASN A 111 3.67 12.49 21.60
N PRO A 112 4.23 11.91 20.53
CA PRO A 112 4.94 12.66 19.48
C PRO A 112 4.01 13.22 18.39
N PHE A 113 2.67 13.16 18.55
CA PHE A 113 1.72 13.54 17.49
C PHE A 113 1.27 15.01 17.52
N THR A 114 2.11 15.91 18.02
CA THR A 114 1.76 17.34 18.14
C THR A 114 2.62 18.19 17.21
N GLU A 115 2.50 17.98 15.90
CA GLU A 115 2.83 19.03 14.91
C GLU A 115 2.06 18.80 13.60
N ALA A 116 1.26 19.80 13.23
CA ALA A 116 0.16 19.72 12.30
C ALA A 116 0.62 19.74 10.82
N GLY A 117 0.05 18.86 10.00
CA GLY A 117 0.15 18.90 8.52
C GLY A 117 0.50 17.58 7.84
N LEU A 118 1.17 16.65 8.53
CA LEU A 118 1.61 15.34 8.01
C LEU A 118 0.69 14.17 8.43
N MET A 119 -0.33 14.43 9.24
CA MET A 119 -1.06 13.37 9.97
C MET A 119 -2.11 12.60 9.14
N PHE A 120 -2.64 13.14 8.03
CA PHE A 120 -3.69 12.43 7.29
C PHE A 120 -3.21 11.34 6.33
N GLU A 121 -1.98 11.45 5.81
CA GLU A 121 -1.34 10.43 4.97
C GLU A 121 -1.03 9.14 5.78
N GLY A 122 -0.57 9.29 7.02
CA GLY A 122 -0.34 8.16 7.93
C GLY A 122 -1.63 7.48 8.39
N PHE A 123 -2.73 8.23 8.43
CA PHE A 123 -4.06 7.75 8.76
C PHE A 123 -4.68 6.90 7.63
N LEU A 124 -4.55 7.30 6.35
CA LEU A 124 -5.00 6.48 5.21
C LEU A 124 -4.21 5.17 5.06
N ARG A 125 -2.92 5.19 5.36
CA ARG A 125 -2.06 4.00 5.42
C ARG A 125 -2.42 3.01 6.53
N SER A 126 -3.19 3.45 7.52
CA SER A 126 -3.71 2.62 8.61
C SER A 126 -5.17 2.18 8.37
N MET A 127 -5.89 2.85 7.45
CA MET A 127 -7.22 2.43 6.97
C MET A 127 -7.15 1.31 5.92
N GLU A 128 -6.00 1.16 5.26
CA GLU A 128 -5.70 0.06 4.31
C GLU A 128 -5.89 -1.33 4.95
N SER A 129 -5.66 -1.47 6.25
CA SER A 129 -5.80 -2.74 6.96
C SER A 129 -7.20 -3.01 7.54
N LEU A 130 -8.16 -2.07 7.44
CA LEU A 130 -9.55 -2.26 7.95
C LEU A 130 -10.62 -2.46 6.88
N PHE A 131 -10.42 -1.98 5.65
CA PHE A 131 -11.36 -2.13 4.54
C PHE A 131 -10.96 -3.27 3.58
N GLY A 132 -10.40 -4.36 4.13
CA GLY A 132 -10.01 -5.54 3.36
C GLY A 132 -11.13 -5.98 2.42
N ASN A 133 -10.78 -6.11 1.13
CA ASN A 133 -11.54 -6.58 -0.04
C ASN A 133 -11.78 -5.58 -1.19
N VAL A 134 -11.47 -4.28 -1.07
CA VAL A 134 -11.53 -3.34 -2.22
C VAL A 134 -10.14 -2.96 -2.73
N PHE A 135 -9.15 -2.81 -1.86
CA PHE A 135 -7.76 -2.44 -2.22
C PHE A 135 -6.78 -3.61 -2.26
N ASP A 136 -7.22 -4.82 -1.91
CA ASP A 136 -6.41 -6.05 -1.79
C ASP A 136 -5.80 -6.57 -3.11
N ARG A 137 -5.97 -5.83 -4.21
CA ARG A 137 -5.28 -6.13 -5.46
C ARG A 137 -3.89 -5.53 -5.56
N MET A 138 -3.50 -4.56 -4.71
CA MET A 138 -2.20 -3.88 -4.85
C MET A 138 -1.81 -2.95 -3.68
N VAL A 139 -1.26 -3.40 -2.54
CA VAL A 139 -0.45 -2.49 -1.67
C VAL A 139 0.68 -3.21 -0.92
N LEU A 140 1.80 -2.50 -0.82
CA LEU A 140 3.12 -2.92 -0.34
C LEU A 140 3.42 -2.35 1.06
N PRO A 141 4.26 -3.01 1.88
CA PRO A 141 4.56 -2.61 3.26
C PRO A 141 5.20 -1.20 3.38
N ARG A 142 5.37 -0.65 4.59
CA ARG A 142 5.93 0.70 4.78
C ARG A 142 7.31 0.88 4.13
N GLY A 143 7.51 2.00 3.42
CA GLY A 143 8.71 2.32 2.63
C GLY A 143 8.40 2.69 1.16
N PHE A 144 7.16 2.45 0.72
CA PHE A 144 6.75 2.56 -0.69
C PHE A 144 6.23 3.92 -1.16
N GLU A 145 6.10 4.92 -0.28
CA GLU A 145 5.63 6.28 -0.66
C GLU A 145 6.54 6.97 -1.68
N ARG A 146 7.80 6.53 -1.75
CA ARG A 146 8.77 7.02 -2.72
C ARG A 146 8.77 6.21 -4.01
N PHE A 147 8.01 5.13 -4.13
CA PHE A 147 7.98 4.36 -5.38
C PHE A 147 7.22 5.13 -6.45
N SER A 148 7.81 5.20 -7.64
CA SER A 148 7.13 5.76 -8.81
C SER A 148 5.89 4.94 -9.17
N GLN A 149 4.94 5.53 -9.90
CA GLN A 149 3.76 4.82 -10.40
C GLN A 149 4.13 3.54 -11.16
N LYS A 150 5.17 3.60 -12.01
CA LYS A 150 5.69 2.44 -12.75
C LYS A 150 6.24 1.37 -11.81
N ALA A 151 6.98 1.76 -10.77
CA ALA A 151 7.53 0.81 -9.80
C ALA A 151 6.43 0.15 -8.95
N THR A 152 5.35 0.87 -8.61
CA THR A 152 4.16 0.29 -7.98
C THR A 152 3.44 -0.69 -8.92
N GLN A 153 3.31 -0.33 -10.21
CA GLN A 153 2.72 -1.19 -11.24
C GLN A 153 3.49 -2.51 -11.41
N VAL A 154 4.84 -2.46 -11.43
CA VAL A 154 5.69 -3.65 -11.49
C VAL A 154 5.31 -4.67 -10.42
N ILE A 155 5.01 -4.19 -9.22
CA ILE A 155 4.78 -5.07 -8.09
C ILE A 155 3.37 -5.68 -8.11
N ALA A 156 2.41 -4.93 -8.62
CA ALA A 156 1.10 -5.46 -8.94
C ALA A 156 1.16 -6.58 -9.98
N LEU A 157 1.95 -6.35 -11.04
CA LEU A 157 2.18 -7.34 -12.09
C LEU A 157 2.87 -8.57 -11.51
N ALA A 158 3.81 -8.40 -10.57
CA ALA A 158 4.42 -9.52 -9.86
C ALA A 158 3.37 -10.35 -9.07
N GLN A 159 2.44 -9.70 -8.37
CA GLN A 159 1.34 -10.39 -7.69
C GLN A 159 0.40 -11.11 -8.67
N GLU A 160 0.13 -10.49 -9.84
CA GLU A 160 -0.65 -11.11 -10.91
C GLU A 160 0.05 -12.35 -11.49
N GLU A 161 1.36 -12.31 -11.68
CA GLU A 161 2.14 -13.48 -12.13
C GLU A 161 2.14 -14.59 -11.08
N SER A 162 2.24 -14.28 -9.79
CA SER A 162 2.06 -15.28 -8.72
C SER A 162 0.66 -15.90 -8.78
N ARG A 163 -0.40 -15.09 -8.99
CA ARG A 163 -1.77 -15.60 -9.17
C ARG A 163 -1.89 -16.50 -10.39
N ARG A 164 -1.35 -16.07 -11.53
CA ARG A 164 -1.36 -16.80 -12.81
C ARG A 164 -0.74 -18.18 -12.66
N LEU A 165 0.36 -18.27 -11.92
CA LEU A 165 1.09 -19.51 -11.67
C LEU A 165 0.52 -20.32 -10.49
N GLY A 166 -0.48 -19.80 -9.77
CA GLY A 166 -1.07 -20.46 -8.60
C GLY A 166 -0.15 -20.51 -7.38
N HIS A 167 0.84 -19.62 -7.31
CA HIS A 167 1.79 -19.50 -6.19
C HIS A 167 1.20 -18.68 -5.05
N GLN A 168 1.52 -19.07 -3.82
CA GLN A 168 1.05 -18.43 -2.60
C GLN A 168 1.94 -17.26 -2.13
N TYR A 169 3.03 -16.98 -2.85
CA TYR A 169 4.01 -15.96 -2.49
C TYR A 169 4.50 -15.22 -3.72
N VAL A 170 4.95 -13.97 -3.53
CA VAL A 170 5.70 -13.22 -4.54
C VAL A 170 7.20 -13.39 -4.31
N GLY A 171 7.84 -14.10 -5.24
CA GLY A 171 9.27 -14.30 -5.30
C GLY A 171 10.00 -13.17 -6.05
N THR A 172 11.32 -13.29 -6.11
CA THR A 172 12.17 -12.37 -6.90
C THR A 172 11.87 -12.46 -8.40
N GLU A 173 11.51 -13.64 -8.86
CA GLU A 173 11.23 -14.00 -10.24
C GLU A 173 9.90 -13.41 -10.72
N GLN A 174 8.89 -13.31 -9.87
CA GLN A 174 7.68 -12.55 -10.21
C GLN A 174 7.94 -11.04 -10.21
N LEU A 175 8.80 -10.51 -9.32
CA LEU A 175 9.23 -9.11 -9.42
C LEU A 175 9.94 -8.84 -10.75
N LEU A 176 10.77 -9.78 -11.21
CA LEU A 176 11.44 -9.72 -12.51
C LEU A 176 10.44 -9.77 -13.67
N LEU A 177 9.43 -10.66 -13.63
CA LEU A 177 8.34 -10.70 -14.62
C LEU A 177 7.52 -9.41 -14.60
N GLY A 178 7.28 -8.83 -13.42
CA GLY A 178 6.62 -7.54 -13.27
C GLY A 178 7.39 -6.40 -13.92
N LEU A 179 8.73 -6.41 -13.83
CA LEU A 179 9.59 -5.39 -14.46
C LEU A 179 9.48 -5.42 -15.98
N ILE A 180 9.58 -6.60 -16.60
CA ILE A 180 9.45 -6.70 -18.06
C ILE A 180 8.01 -6.48 -18.52
N GLY A 181 7.02 -6.89 -17.71
CA GLY A 181 5.59 -6.73 -18.00
C GLY A 181 5.09 -5.29 -17.92
N GLU A 182 5.73 -4.43 -17.12
CA GLU A 182 5.39 -3.00 -17.09
C GLU A 182 5.75 -2.31 -18.43
N GLY A 183 6.77 -2.81 -19.12
CA GLY A 183 7.01 -2.57 -20.55
C GLY A 183 7.55 -1.18 -20.93
N THR A 184 7.33 -0.13 -20.12
CA THR A 184 7.68 1.25 -20.51
C THR A 184 8.78 1.88 -19.66
N GLY A 185 9.07 1.32 -18.49
CA GLY A 185 10.06 1.79 -17.54
C GLY A 185 11.49 1.45 -17.96
N THR A 186 12.44 2.14 -17.34
CA THR A 186 13.87 1.98 -17.60
C THR A 186 14.32 0.53 -17.49
N ALA A 187 13.84 -0.21 -16.47
CA ALA A 187 14.18 -1.62 -16.34
C ALA A 187 13.67 -2.47 -17.50
N ALA A 188 12.42 -2.27 -17.92
CA ALA A 188 11.82 -3.00 -19.05
C ALA A 188 12.60 -2.74 -20.33
N GLN A 189 13.00 -1.49 -20.58
CA GLN A 189 13.78 -1.10 -21.76
C GLN A 189 15.18 -1.72 -21.75
N VAL A 190 15.86 -1.73 -20.60
CA VAL A 190 17.19 -2.35 -20.46
C VAL A 190 17.11 -3.86 -20.68
N LEU A 191 16.15 -4.54 -20.05
CA LEU A 191 15.93 -5.98 -20.23
C LEU A 191 15.57 -6.32 -21.69
N SER A 192 14.68 -5.55 -22.31
CA SER A 192 14.26 -5.77 -23.71
C SER A 192 15.42 -5.64 -24.69
N ALA A 193 16.33 -4.71 -24.44
CA ALA A 193 17.49 -4.51 -25.29
C ALA A 193 18.62 -5.53 -25.06
N GLU A 194 18.51 -6.40 -24.05
CA GLU A 194 19.28 -7.65 -23.92
C GLU A 194 18.57 -8.83 -24.63
N GLY A 195 17.50 -8.57 -25.39
CA GLY A 195 16.73 -9.59 -26.13
C GLY A 195 15.68 -10.32 -25.30
N LEU A 196 15.39 -9.84 -24.09
CA LEU A 196 14.37 -10.42 -23.21
C LEU A 196 12.97 -9.92 -23.57
N ASN A 197 11.96 -10.76 -23.39
CA ASN A 197 10.57 -10.35 -23.45
C ASN A 197 9.75 -11.13 -22.41
N LEU A 198 8.53 -10.69 -22.17
CA LEU A 198 7.69 -11.30 -21.13
C LEU A 198 7.46 -12.81 -21.39
N GLU A 199 7.27 -13.22 -22.64
CA GLU A 199 6.98 -14.61 -22.98
C GLU A 199 8.19 -15.54 -22.76
N ASN A 200 9.39 -15.16 -23.22
CA ASN A 200 10.58 -15.98 -23.02
C ASN A 200 10.97 -16.06 -21.54
N MET A 201 10.75 -14.99 -20.77
CA MET A 201 10.99 -14.99 -19.33
C MET A 201 9.97 -15.83 -18.57
N ARG A 202 8.68 -15.80 -18.93
CA ARG A 202 7.65 -16.67 -18.33
C ARG A 202 8.00 -18.14 -18.52
N VAL A 203 8.35 -18.53 -19.75
CA VAL A 203 8.75 -19.90 -20.07
C VAL A 203 9.94 -20.34 -19.22
N GLU A 204 10.94 -19.48 -19.04
CA GLU A 204 12.10 -19.83 -18.24
C GLU A 204 11.76 -19.91 -16.75
N VAL A 205 11.04 -18.94 -16.20
CA VAL A 205 10.57 -18.97 -14.80
C VAL A 205 9.79 -20.26 -14.51
N GLU A 206 8.83 -20.61 -15.37
CA GLU A 206 7.98 -21.80 -15.22
C GLU A 206 8.78 -23.11 -15.17
N LYS A 207 9.90 -23.22 -15.89
CA LYS A 207 10.77 -24.40 -15.82
C LYS A 207 11.41 -24.58 -14.45
N HIS A 208 11.68 -23.50 -13.72
CA HIS A 208 12.37 -23.56 -12.42
C HIS A 208 11.41 -23.75 -11.24
N ILE A 209 10.24 -23.13 -11.28
CA ILE A 209 9.32 -23.10 -10.13
C ILE A 209 8.01 -23.89 -10.35
N GLY A 210 7.67 -24.21 -11.60
CA GLY A 210 6.43 -24.91 -11.95
C GLY A 210 5.16 -24.15 -11.56
N HIS A 211 4.04 -24.87 -11.55
CA HIS A 211 2.73 -24.34 -11.15
C HIS A 211 2.43 -24.68 -9.68
N GLY A 212 1.88 -23.71 -8.96
CA GLY A 212 1.36 -23.90 -7.61
C GLY A 212 -0.06 -24.46 -7.60
N LYS A 213 -0.59 -24.67 -6.38
CA LYS A 213 -1.91 -25.28 -6.15
C LYS A 213 -2.95 -24.32 -5.57
N GLY A 214 -2.62 -23.03 -5.46
CA GLY A 214 -3.45 -22.07 -4.72
C GLY A 214 -4.09 -21.01 -5.61
N THR A 215 -5.28 -20.57 -5.20
CA THR A 215 -5.86 -19.26 -5.54
C THR A 215 -5.92 -18.44 -4.24
N PRO A 216 -4.80 -17.85 -3.80
CA PRO A 216 -4.70 -17.22 -2.50
C PRO A 216 -5.50 -15.91 -2.50
N LEU A 217 -6.17 -15.60 -1.38
CA LEU A 217 -6.83 -14.30 -1.16
C LEU A 217 -5.78 -13.19 -0.98
N ASP A 218 -4.69 -13.50 -0.27
CA ASP A 218 -3.52 -12.64 -0.05
C ASP A 218 -2.23 -13.37 -0.51
N ILE A 219 -1.31 -12.65 -1.15
CA ILE A 219 -0.04 -13.17 -1.68
C ILE A 219 1.12 -12.33 -1.12
N PRO A 220 1.69 -12.73 0.04
CA PRO A 220 2.79 -12.01 0.64
C PRO A 220 4.11 -12.19 -0.13
N PHE A 221 5.02 -11.24 0.06
CA PHE A 221 6.38 -11.34 -0.46
C PHE A 221 7.21 -12.36 0.33
N THR A 222 8.02 -13.13 -0.38
CA THR A 222 9.10 -13.94 0.21
C THR A 222 10.13 -13.05 0.91
N PRO A 223 10.91 -13.56 1.89
CA PRO A 223 11.96 -12.78 2.54
C PRO A 223 12.98 -12.18 1.56
N ARG A 224 13.31 -12.90 0.49
CA ARG A 224 14.21 -12.42 -0.57
C ARG A 224 13.59 -11.32 -1.41
N ALA A 225 12.31 -11.46 -1.78
CA ALA A 225 11.61 -10.39 -2.48
C ALA A 225 11.49 -9.13 -1.61
N LYS A 226 11.24 -9.26 -0.29
CA LYS A 226 11.32 -8.11 0.64
C LYS A 226 12.70 -7.47 0.64
N ARG A 227 13.76 -8.28 0.63
CA ARG A 227 15.15 -7.77 0.54
C ARG A 227 15.42 -7.02 -0.76
N VAL A 228 14.90 -7.46 -1.90
CA VAL A 228 14.97 -6.71 -3.18
C VAL A 228 14.36 -5.32 -3.03
N LEU A 229 13.20 -5.23 -2.38
CA LEU A 229 12.51 -3.97 -2.16
C LEU A 229 13.32 -3.03 -1.27
N GLU A 230 13.88 -3.53 -0.17
CA GLU A 230 14.83 -2.76 0.68
C GLU A 230 16.06 -2.29 -0.09
N LEU A 231 16.67 -3.18 -0.88
CA LEU A 231 17.84 -2.86 -1.68
C LEU A 231 17.52 -1.80 -2.73
N SER A 232 16.32 -1.78 -3.30
CA SER A 232 15.91 -0.75 -4.26
C SER A 232 15.85 0.64 -3.62
N VAL A 233 15.49 0.74 -2.33
CA VAL A 233 15.57 1.99 -1.55
C VAL A 233 17.02 2.41 -1.37
N GLU A 234 17.91 1.48 -1.00
CA GLU A 234 19.34 1.77 -0.90
C GLU A 234 19.91 2.26 -2.24
N GLN A 235 19.47 1.68 -3.37
CA GLN A 235 19.93 2.10 -4.70
C GLN A 235 19.45 3.51 -5.07
N SER A 236 18.19 3.86 -4.81
CA SER A 236 17.71 5.21 -5.12
C SER A 236 18.45 6.28 -4.32
N GLN A 237 18.73 6.01 -3.04
CA GLN A 237 19.52 6.88 -2.19
C GLN A 237 20.96 7.03 -2.70
N ARG A 238 21.62 5.94 -3.11
CA ARG A 238 22.98 5.98 -3.67
C ARG A 238 23.07 6.77 -4.98
N LEU A 239 22.01 6.74 -5.78
CA LEU A 239 21.92 7.48 -7.02
C LEU A 239 21.39 8.91 -6.82
N GLY A 240 21.06 9.32 -5.60
CA GLY A 240 20.54 10.66 -5.29
C GLY A 240 19.09 10.89 -5.73
N ASN A 241 18.36 9.82 -6.08
CA ASN A 241 16.99 9.90 -6.58
C ASN A 241 15.98 9.99 -5.43
N GLN A 242 15.08 10.98 -5.52
CA GLN A 242 14.02 11.20 -4.53
C GLN A 242 12.94 10.10 -4.56
N TYR A 243 12.77 9.47 -5.73
CA TYR A 243 11.81 8.40 -5.98
C TYR A 243 12.50 7.10 -6.41
N ILE A 244 11.86 5.97 -6.09
CA ILE A 244 12.29 4.62 -6.40
C ILE A 244 11.57 4.21 -7.70
N GLY A 245 12.29 4.35 -8.81
CA GLY A 245 11.88 3.88 -10.13
C GLY A 245 12.17 2.40 -10.40
N THR A 246 11.75 1.93 -11.58
CA THR A 246 11.92 0.55 -12.05
C THR A 246 13.38 0.11 -12.12
N GLU A 247 14.28 1.03 -12.44
CA GLU A 247 15.73 0.82 -12.49
C GLU A 247 16.31 0.46 -11.12
N HIS A 248 15.80 1.06 -10.04
CA HIS A 248 16.24 0.74 -8.69
C HIS A 248 15.75 -0.63 -8.25
N LEU A 249 14.55 -1.03 -8.66
CA LEU A 249 14.03 -2.39 -8.45
C LEU A 249 14.91 -3.42 -9.17
N LEU A 250 15.26 -3.18 -10.43
CA LEU A 250 16.16 -4.07 -11.18
C LEU A 250 17.54 -4.15 -10.54
N LEU A 251 18.14 -3.03 -10.15
CA LEU A 251 19.40 -3.04 -9.39
C LEU A 251 19.26 -3.78 -8.04
N GLY A 252 18.12 -3.64 -7.37
CA GLY A 252 17.79 -4.39 -6.16
C GLY A 252 17.80 -5.91 -6.38
N ILE A 253 17.24 -6.38 -7.49
CA ILE A 253 17.28 -7.79 -7.92
C ILE A 253 18.72 -8.25 -8.15
N LEU A 254 19.53 -7.47 -8.88
CA LEU A 254 20.92 -7.83 -9.16
C LEU A 254 21.78 -7.87 -7.87
N ARG A 255 21.41 -7.07 -6.86
CA ARG A 255 22.08 -7.02 -5.56
C ARG A 255 21.62 -8.11 -4.60
N GLU A 256 20.38 -8.60 -4.72
CA GLU A 256 19.87 -9.76 -3.99
C GLU A 256 20.47 -11.03 -4.58
N ARG A 257 21.71 -11.31 -4.16
CA ARG A 257 22.48 -12.46 -4.65
C ARG A 257 21.77 -13.77 -4.31
N GLY A 258 21.65 -14.64 -5.31
CA GLY A 258 21.12 -15.99 -5.14
C GLY A 258 19.60 -16.09 -5.24
N GLY A 259 18.89 -14.98 -5.48
CA GLY A 259 17.47 -14.97 -5.86
C GLY A 259 17.20 -15.70 -7.17
N MET A 260 15.95 -16.14 -7.35
CA MET A 260 15.58 -16.89 -8.56
C MET A 260 15.56 -16.02 -9.81
N ALA A 261 15.25 -14.73 -9.67
CA ALA A 261 15.38 -13.77 -10.76
C ALA A 261 16.78 -13.75 -11.37
N VAL A 262 17.84 -13.74 -10.55
CA VAL A 262 19.22 -13.74 -11.03
C VAL A 262 19.53 -15.02 -11.80
N ARG A 263 19.11 -16.18 -11.29
CA ARG A 263 19.32 -17.47 -11.99
C ARG A 263 18.60 -17.53 -13.33
N VAL A 264 17.39 -16.98 -13.41
CA VAL A 264 16.63 -16.89 -14.67
C VAL A 264 17.37 -16.03 -15.69
N LEU A 265 17.88 -14.86 -15.28
CA LEU A 265 18.69 -14.01 -16.16
C LEU A 265 19.97 -14.71 -16.65
N GLU A 266 20.66 -15.42 -15.75
CA GLU A 266 21.87 -16.20 -16.10
C GLU A 266 21.57 -17.32 -17.10
N HIS A 267 20.47 -18.06 -16.94
CA HIS A 267 20.07 -19.11 -17.87
C HIS A 267 19.62 -18.58 -19.24
N LEU A 268 19.08 -17.36 -19.28
CA LEU A 268 18.79 -16.66 -20.53
C LEU A 268 20.05 -16.09 -21.20
N GLY A 269 21.24 -16.32 -20.63
CA GLY A 269 22.52 -15.91 -21.19
C GLY A 269 22.82 -14.42 -21.02
N VAL A 270 22.11 -13.75 -20.11
CA VAL A 270 22.19 -12.30 -19.95
C VAL A 270 23.37 -11.95 -19.05
N ASN A 271 24.17 -10.97 -19.48
CA ASN A 271 25.27 -10.47 -18.67
C ASN A 271 24.77 -9.47 -17.63
N LEU A 272 24.70 -9.90 -16.37
CA LEU A 272 24.22 -9.06 -15.25
C LEU A 272 25.04 -7.77 -15.07
N HIS A 273 26.34 -7.81 -15.37
CA HIS A 273 27.20 -6.62 -15.30
C HIS A 273 26.87 -5.62 -16.41
N SER A 274 26.54 -6.10 -17.62
CA SER A 274 26.08 -5.25 -18.74
C SER A 274 24.81 -4.49 -18.35
N ILE A 275 23.82 -5.19 -17.76
CA ILE A 275 22.58 -4.57 -17.26
C ILE A 275 22.89 -3.46 -16.25
N GLU A 276 23.70 -3.77 -15.23
CA GLU A 276 24.05 -2.79 -14.18
C GLU A 276 24.73 -1.55 -14.79
N GLN A 277 25.72 -1.72 -15.67
CA GLN A 277 26.40 -0.60 -16.31
C GLN A 277 25.45 0.26 -17.14
N ARG A 278 24.53 -0.36 -17.86
CA ARG A 278 23.57 0.35 -18.71
C ARG A 278 22.60 1.21 -17.90
N ILE A 279 22.10 0.68 -16.77
CA ILE A 279 21.26 1.46 -15.85
C ILE A 279 22.03 2.67 -15.30
N LEU A 280 23.29 2.46 -14.90
CA LEU A 280 24.13 3.55 -14.35
C LEU A 280 24.47 4.62 -15.39
N GLN A 281 24.59 4.26 -16.67
CA GLN A 281 24.79 5.23 -17.75
C GLN A 281 23.54 6.09 -18.01
N LEU A 282 22.36 5.49 -18.03
CA LEU A 282 21.10 6.21 -18.23
C LEU A 282 20.84 7.22 -17.10
N ASN A 283 21.18 6.88 -15.86
CA ASN A 283 20.99 7.77 -14.71
C ASN A 283 22.02 8.93 -14.63
N LYS A 284 23.15 8.86 -15.36
CA LYS A 284 24.11 9.99 -15.45
C LYS A 284 23.73 11.03 -16.50
N SER A 285 22.72 10.75 -17.31
CA SER A 285 22.35 11.56 -18.49
C SER A 285 21.20 12.53 -18.21
N HIS A 286 20.75 12.65 -16.96
CA HIS A 286 19.70 13.53 -16.46
C HIS A 286 20.21 14.31 -15.25
#